data_AF-A0A4U0X5W0-F1
#
_entry.id   AF-A0A4U0X5W0-F1
#
_cell.length_a   1.000
_cell.length_b   1.000
_cell.length_c   1.000
_cell.angle_alpha   90.00
_cell.angle_beta   90.00
_cell.angle_gamma   90.00
#
_symmetry.space_group_name_H-M   'P 1'
#
loop_
_entity.id
_entity.type
_entity.pdbx_description
1 polymer ?
#
loop_
_entity_poly.entity_id
_entity_poly.type
_entity_poly.pdbx_seq_one_letter_code
_entity_poly.pdbx_strand_id
1 'polypeptide(L)'
;MTVLAKTEEAVTPDVKSIPLRTHSLVSPYLDSDMQSRWFDFGGDTIVRADQYIRLASDRPSQSGWVFSRVPLTATNWEIEVEFKISGNGNLYGDGMAMWITKQRAQPGPVFGSVDIFEGLGIFFDTYKNNRPGVVFPYVMAMLGDGNTPYDQGNDGKSNELAGCSARGIRNQAIPTKARLTYFQDKNLVLELQYKSEDTWTPCFEIPEIKLPSVAYLGFSAETGELSDNFDIIKVETKNLYSAVGGTAGQAAQKEFSKSKGKSYDPSKLHTGGGWSWFMLKFVFFGLALTGANLLAQRNEIKRLEKELKKRRQEEEEDDRREDEEASKRAVEEFERVQMGLEVKLGAGGTALTAREAGEIVMNDGVNGTRGVKRKFELDEEELLRIVKEERGKARKELSDEKRAASKSSLPSFWVPSLTPSTNAQSATHKIPETPKIHPICPASSEDKPHEYSLKTLIAIQFTEEKDSRTGEQVRSCPSCRKALSNTSKAMLAKPCGHVICKPCVEKFMTPKPPDAHGPSSEAGGVRCYVCETELSGRSRKKDNEKGKDKEGREKTKPGLVEIKSEGTGFAGGGKNLVEKKGIAFQC
;
A
#
# COMPACT_ATOMS: atom_id res chain seq x y z
N MET A 1 -9.94 -57.64 -10.20
CA MET A 1 -11.09 -56.88 -9.68
C MET A 1 -10.56 -56.05 -8.51
N THR A 2 -10.02 -54.87 -8.80
CA THR A 2 -9.63 -53.90 -7.76
C THR A 2 -9.73 -52.53 -8.40
N VAL A 3 -10.80 -51.81 -8.05
CA VAL A 3 -11.14 -50.49 -8.57
C VAL A 3 -10.29 -49.47 -7.82
N LEU A 4 -9.48 -48.71 -8.55
CA LEU A 4 -8.81 -47.53 -8.03
C LEU A 4 -9.87 -46.43 -7.85
N ALA A 5 -10.24 -46.16 -6.60
CA ALA A 5 -11.07 -45.01 -6.25
C ALA A 5 -10.22 -43.74 -6.43
N LYS A 6 -10.59 -42.95 -7.44
CA LYS A 6 -10.09 -41.60 -7.66
C LYS A 6 -10.80 -40.72 -6.63
N THR A 7 -10.07 -40.19 -5.65
CA THR A 7 -10.57 -39.21 -4.69
C THR A 7 -11.05 -37.97 -5.46
N GLU A 8 -12.34 -37.65 -5.31
CA GLU A 8 -12.95 -36.44 -5.85
C GLU A 8 -12.28 -35.21 -5.21
N GLU A 9 -11.68 -34.35 -6.04
CA GLU A 9 -11.38 -32.97 -5.65
C GLU A 9 -12.69 -32.28 -5.31
N ALA A 10 -12.83 -31.87 -4.05
CA ALA A 10 -13.95 -31.05 -3.62
C ALA A 10 -13.97 -29.77 -4.46
N VAL A 11 -15.02 -29.61 -5.26
CA VAL A 11 -15.33 -28.38 -6.00
C VAL A 11 -15.50 -27.27 -4.97
N THR A 12 -14.47 -26.46 -4.76
CA THR A 12 -14.62 -25.23 -3.99
C THR A 12 -15.64 -24.35 -4.72
N PRO A 13 -16.72 -23.91 -4.07
CA PRO A 13 -17.64 -22.95 -4.69
C PRO A 13 -16.86 -21.71 -5.15
N ASP A 14 -17.35 -21.01 -6.16
CA ASP A 14 -16.76 -19.79 -6.73
C ASP A 14 -16.70 -18.68 -5.64
N VAL A 15 -15.68 -18.76 -4.79
CA VAL A 15 -15.43 -17.84 -3.67
C VAL A 15 -14.57 -16.72 -4.20
N LYS A 16 -15.17 -15.53 -4.33
CA LYS A 16 -14.45 -14.31 -4.67
C LYS A 16 -13.75 -13.79 -3.42
N SER A 17 -12.51 -13.33 -3.56
CA SER A 17 -11.76 -12.74 -2.47
C SER A 17 -11.45 -11.26 -2.73
N ILE A 18 -11.51 -10.44 -1.68
CA ILE A 18 -11.12 -9.01 -1.72
C ILE A 18 -10.03 -8.79 -0.67
N PRO A 19 -8.84 -8.27 -1.03
CA PRO A 19 -7.78 -8.03 -0.06
C PRO A 19 -8.18 -6.94 0.94
N LEU A 20 -7.93 -7.19 2.22
CA LEU A 20 -8.20 -6.28 3.33
C LEU A 20 -6.91 -5.61 3.80
N ARG A 21 -6.53 -4.50 3.15
CA ARG A 21 -5.31 -3.74 3.49
C ARG A 21 -5.22 -3.32 4.97
N THR A 22 -6.36 -3.12 5.63
CA THR A 22 -6.42 -2.74 7.05
C THR A 22 -5.97 -3.85 8.01
N HIS A 23 -5.89 -5.10 7.53
CA HIS A 23 -5.48 -6.27 8.31
C HIS A 23 -4.33 -7.02 7.63
N SER A 24 -3.61 -6.35 6.72
CA SER A 24 -2.44 -6.91 6.05
C SER A 24 -1.18 -6.16 6.46
N LEU A 25 -0.10 -6.89 6.72
CA LEU A 25 1.23 -6.38 7.04
C LEU A 25 2.19 -6.81 5.94
N VAL A 26 2.79 -5.83 5.26
CA VAL A 26 3.80 -6.04 4.21
C VAL A 26 4.90 -4.99 4.40
N SER A 27 6.14 -5.35 4.08
CA SER A 27 7.27 -4.40 4.05
C SER A 27 6.89 -3.17 3.19
N PRO A 28 7.15 -1.93 3.65
CA PRO A 28 8.01 -1.53 4.77
C PRO A 28 7.40 -1.54 6.19
N TYR A 29 6.18 -2.10 6.38
CA TYR A 29 5.39 -2.19 7.63
C TYR A 29 4.97 -0.86 8.29
N LEU A 30 5.75 0.21 8.09
CA LEU A 30 5.59 1.54 8.68
C LEU A 30 5.27 2.55 7.58
N ASP A 31 4.33 3.47 7.84
CA ASP A 31 3.88 4.47 6.86
C ASP A 31 4.64 5.80 6.98
N SER A 32 4.83 6.30 8.21
CA SER A 32 5.53 7.55 8.54
C SER A 32 5.85 7.62 10.04
N ASP A 33 6.91 8.32 10.44
CA ASP A 33 7.30 8.56 11.85
C ASP A 33 7.38 7.28 12.72
N MET A 34 7.92 6.20 12.15
CA MET A 34 8.05 4.89 12.82
C MET A 34 6.72 4.29 13.31
N GLN A 35 5.58 4.68 12.73
CA GLN A 35 4.27 4.12 13.07
C GLN A 35 3.59 3.49 11.85
N SER A 36 2.83 2.42 12.10
CA SER A 36 1.90 1.84 11.12
C SER A 36 0.54 2.48 11.27
N ARG A 37 -0.15 2.75 10.15
CA ARG A 37 -1.53 3.27 10.18
C ARG A 37 -2.53 2.27 10.75
N TRP A 38 -2.28 0.97 10.55
CA TRP A 38 -3.26 -0.08 10.77
C TRP A 38 -2.93 -1.00 11.93
N PHE A 39 -1.68 -1.02 12.40
CA PHE A 39 -1.22 -1.88 13.49
C PHE A 39 -0.53 -1.09 14.59
N ASP A 40 -0.72 -1.53 15.82
CA ASP A 40 0.06 -1.13 16.98
C ASP A 40 1.07 -2.21 17.31
N PHE A 41 2.28 -1.80 17.70
CA PHE A 41 3.37 -2.67 18.14
C PHE A 41 3.70 -2.31 19.59
N GLY A 42 4.08 -3.30 20.40
CA GLY A 42 4.49 -3.05 21.78
C GLY A 42 5.23 -4.22 22.42
N GLY A 43 5.63 -4.02 23.68
CA GLY A 43 6.56 -4.90 24.37
C GLY A 43 7.95 -4.84 23.74
N ASP A 44 8.61 -5.99 23.62
CA ASP A 44 9.96 -6.15 23.05
C ASP A 44 9.96 -6.30 21.51
N THR A 45 8.85 -5.94 20.84
CA THR A 45 8.73 -6.08 19.38
C THR A 45 9.67 -5.13 18.64
N ILE A 46 10.47 -5.67 17.71
CA ILE A 46 11.41 -4.92 16.87
C ILE A 46 10.93 -4.96 15.42
N VAL A 47 10.76 -3.79 14.81
CA VAL A 47 10.36 -3.67 13.40
C VAL A 47 11.59 -3.37 12.54
N ARG A 48 12.02 -4.35 11.74
CA ARG A 48 12.99 -4.16 10.65
C ARG A 48 12.20 -3.96 9.36
N ALA A 49 12.01 -2.69 8.98
CA ALA A 49 11.15 -2.28 7.87
C ALA A 49 11.38 -3.07 6.56
N ASP A 50 12.61 -3.44 6.28
CA ASP A 50 13.05 -4.14 5.07
C ASP A 50 13.00 -5.67 5.17
N GLN A 51 12.77 -6.26 6.35
CA GLN A 51 12.94 -7.70 6.56
C GLN A 51 11.80 -8.39 7.32
N TYR A 52 11.52 -7.96 8.55
CA TYR A 52 10.60 -8.67 9.45
C TYR A 52 10.12 -7.80 10.62
N ILE A 53 9.03 -8.24 11.25
CA ILE A 53 8.59 -7.79 12.57
C ILE A 53 8.94 -8.90 13.56
N ARG A 54 9.93 -8.67 14.42
CA ARG A 54 10.34 -9.61 15.46
C ARG A 54 9.52 -9.39 16.71
N LEU A 55 8.68 -10.36 17.07
CA LEU A 55 7.84 -10.28 18.27
C LEU A 55 8.67 -10.49 19.53
N ALA A 56 9.51 -11.52 19.54
CA ALA A 56 10.46 -11.80 20.60
C ALA A 56 11.81 -12.22 19.99
N SER A 57 12.90 -11.79 20.62
CA SER A 57 14.26 -12.14 20.21
C SER A 57 14.75 -13.40 20.91
N ASP A 58 15.80 -14.02 20.37
CA ASP A 58 16.55 -15.11 21.01
C ASP A 58 17.35 -14.60 22.23
N ARG A 59 16.59 -14.15 23.24
CA ARG A 59 17.00 -13.69 24.56
C ARG A 59 15.95 -14.16 25.58
N PRO A 60 16.34 -14.50 26.81
CA PRO A 60 15.38 -14.84 27.86
C PRO A 60 14.45 -13.67 28.20
N SER A 61 13.25 -14.01 28.69
CA SER A 61 12.28 -13.06 29.25
C SER A 61 11.92 -11.91 28.30
N GLN A 62 11.61 -12.23 27.04
CA GLN A 62 11.09 -11.27 26.07
C GLN A 62 9.59 -11.47 25.91
N SER A 63 8.85 -10.38 25.75
CA SER A 63 7.41 -10.39 25.53
C SER A 63 7.03 -9.26 24.57
N GLY A 64 6.52 -9.61 23.40
CA GLY A 64 6.15 -8.63 22.38
C GLY A 64 4.90 -8.98 21.62
N TRP A 65 4.25 -7.96 21.09
CA TRP A 65 2.97 -8.10 20.40
C TRP A 65 2.80 -7.07 19.29
N VAL A 66 1.94 -7.43 18.33
CA VAL A 66 1.43 -6.56 17.27
C VAL A 66 -0.06 -6.82 17.10
N PHE A 67 -0.88 -5.77 17.07
CA PHE A 67 -2.34 -5.87 16.98
C PHE A 67 -2.92 -4.88 15.98
N SER A 68 -4.00 -5.27 15.29
CA SER A 68 -4.74 -4.36 14.41
C SER A 68 -5.42 -3.25 15.22
N ARG A 69 -5.39 -2.03 14.69
CA ARG A 69 -6.04 -0.84 15.29
C ARG A 69 -7.54 -0.85 15.09
N VAL A 70 -7.99 -1.44 13.99
CA VAL A 70 -9.39 -1.56 13.60
C VAL A 70 -9.85 -3.01 13.75
N PRO A 71 -11.13 -3.24 14.08
CA PRO A 71 -11.67 -4.59 14.18
C PRO A 71 -11.87 -5.23 12.79
N LEU A 72 -11.71 -6.55 12.75
CA LEU A 72 -12.03 -7.40 11.61
C LEU A 72 -13.54 -7.64 11.56
N THR A 73 -14.25 -6.82 10.78
CA THR A 73 -15.71 -6.90 10.64
C THR A 73 -16.18 -7.76 9.45
N ALA A 74 -15.25 -8.45 8.78
CA ALA A 74 -15.59 -9.34 7.67
C ALA A 74 -16.25 -10.61 8.22
N THR A 75 -17.34 -11.05 7.59
CA THR A 75 -18.07 -12.25 8.01
C THR A 75 -17.30 -13.53 7.67
N ASN A 76 -16.71 -13.58 6.47
CA ASN A 76 -15.84 -14.67 6.06
C ASN A 76 -14.48 -14.09 5.66
N TRP A 77 -13.41 -14.76 6.04
CA TRP A 77 -12.08 -14.25 5.80
C TRP A 77 -11.06 -15.36 5.69
N GLU A 78 -9.96 -15.04 5.02
CA GLU A 78 -8.75 -15.85 4.94
C GLU A 78 -7.59 -14.97 5.40
N ILE A 79 -6.79 -15.46 6.34
CA ILE A 79 -5.59 -14.80 6.83
C ILE A 79 -4.41 -15.71 6.55
N GLU A 80 -3.53 -15.28 5.65
CA GLU A 80 -2.26 -15.94 5.37
C GLU A 80 -1.14 -15.20 6.11
N VAL A 81 -0.39 -15.91 6.94
CA VAL A 81 0.70 -15.39 7.75
C VAL A 81 1.97 -16.12 7.37
N GLU A 82 2.95 -15.39 6.85
CA GLU A 82 4.32 -15.85 6.69
C GLU A 82 5.11 -15.44 7.93
N PHE A 83 5.70 -16.41 8.59
CA PHE A 83 6.46 -16.23 9.82
C PHE A 83 7.75 -17.04 9.74
N LYS A 84 8.63 -16.85 10.72
CA LYS A 84 9.85 -17.63 10.90
C LYS A 84 10.16 -17.80 12.38
N ILE A 85 10.35 -19.05 12.78
CA ILE A 85 10.82 -19.41 14.12
C ILE A 85 12.27 -19.85 13.97
N SER A 86 13.20 -19.11 14.58
CA SER A 86 14.62 -19.42 14.45
C SER A 86 15.43 -19.09 15.68
N GLY A 87 16.42 -19.91 16.00
CA GLY A 87 17.32 -19.61 17.11
C GLY A 87 18.47 -20.60 17.18
N ASN A 88 19.37 -20.34 18.10
CA ASN A 88 20.60 -21.10 18.25
C ASN A 88 20.43 -22.26 19.23
N GLY A 89 21.01 -23.42 18.92
CA GLY A 89 21.01 -24.57 19.82
C GLY A 89 19.74 -25.43 19.78
N ASN A 90 19.74 -26.44 20.66
CA ASN A 90 18.74 -27.51 20.71
C ASN A 90 17.65 -27.31 21.78
N LEU A 91 17.86 -26.35 22.69
CA LEU A 91 16.86 -25.92 23.68
C LEU A 91 16.26 -24.62 23.19
N TYR A 92 14.94 -24.54 23.17
CA TYR A 92 14.19 -23.41 22.63
C TYR A 92 12.81 -23.35 23.30
N GLY A 93 12.22 -22.16 23.29
CA GLY A 93 10.92 -21.88 23.90
C GLY A 93 10.56 -20.39 23.80
N ASP A 94 9.35 -19.98 24.15
CA ASP A 94 8.21 -20.85 24.48
C ASP A 94 7.30 -20.97 23.25
N GLY A 95 7.00 -19.87 22.58
CA GLY A 95 6.30 -19.90 21.30
C GLY A 95 5.76 -18.55 20.86
N MET A 96 4.85 -18.60 19.89
CA MET A 96 4.08 -17.44 19.44
C MET A 96 2.60 -17.77 19.34
N ALA A 97 1.76 -16.75 19.34
CA ALA A 97 0.32 -16.86 19.24
C ALA A 97 -0.25 -15.94 18.16
N MET A 98 -1.29 -16.41 17.49
CA MET A 98 -2.16 -15.61 16.62
C MET A 98 -3.52 -15.44 17.30
N TRP A 99 -4.04 -14.23 17.27
CA TRP A 99 -5.23 -13.83 18.01
C TRP A 99 -6.32 -13.30 17.08
N ILE A 100 -7.56 -13.75 17.31
CA ILE A 100 -8.80 -13.15 16.81
C ILE A 100 -9.70 -12.92 18.01
N THR A 101 -9.45 -11.83 18.73
CA THR A 101 -9.99 -11.60 20.08
C THR A 101 -10.60 -10.21 20.23
N LYS A 102 -11.49 -10.03 21.22
CA LYS A 102 -12.05 -8.70 21.52
C LYS A 102 -11.02 -7.75 22.13
N GLN A 103 -10.17 -8.28 23.00
CA GLN A 103 -9.07 -7.55 23.62
C GLN A 103 -7.93 -7.38 22.61
N ARG A 104 -7.24 -6.24 22.66
CA ARG A 104 -6.06 -5.97 21.82
C ARG A 104 -4.99 -5.25 22.63
N ALA A 105 -3.73 -5.42 22.23
CA ALA A 105 -2.61 -4.63 22.75
C ALA A 105 -2.48 -4.67 24.29
N GLN A 106 -2.84 -5.79 24.90
CA GLN A 106 -2.70 -6.01 26.35
C GLN A 106 -1.64 -7.09 26.57
N PRO A 107 -0.50 -6.76 27.21
CA PRO A 107 0.51 -7.75 27.53
C PRO A 107 0.01 -8.71 28.61
N GLY A 108 0.56 -9.91 28.63
CA GLY A 108 0.24 -10.91 29.65
C GLY A 108 1.07 -12.19 29.49
N PRO A 109 0.79 -13.21 30.32
CA PRO A 109 1.61 -14.41 30.42
C PRO A 109 1.29 -15.48 29.35
N VAL A 110 0.32 -15.24 28.46
CA VAL A 110 -0.08 -16.21 27.45
C VAL A 110 0.59 -15.84 26.14
N PHE A 111 1.80 -16.36 25.94
CA PHE A 111 2.64 -16.08 24.76
C PHE A 111 2.78 -14.56 24.51
N GLY A 112 2.92 -13.77 25.58
CA GLY A 112 3.07 -12.32 25.53
C GLY A 112 1.79 -11.51 25.43
N SER A 113 0.61 -12.14 25.53
CA SER A 113 -0.70 -11.50 25.52
C SER A 113 -1.50 -11.82 26.78
N VAL A 114 -2.57 -11.06 26.99
CA VAL A 114 -3.46 -11.15 28.16
C VAL A 114 -4.08 -12.54 28.32
N ASP A 115 -4.08 -13.03 29.57
CA ASP A 115 -4.84 -14.23 29.95
C ASP A 115 -6.35 -13.93 30.06
N ILE A 116 -7.20 -14.95 30.11
CA ILE A 116 -8.65 -14.79 30.24
C ILE A 116 -9.21 -13.93 29.08
N PHE A 117 -8.82 -14.28 27.86
CA PHE A 117 -9.23 -13.59 26.64
C PHE A 117 -10.62 -14.03 26.15
N GLU A 118 -11.27 -13.20 25.34
CA GLU A 118 -12.52 -13.54 24.67
C GLU A 118 -12.31 -13.58 23.15
N GLY A 119 -12.44 -14.77 22.56
CA GLY A 119 -12.19 -15.02 21.14
C GLY A 119 -11.25 -16.19 20.90
N LEU A 120 -10.65 -16.26 19.71
CA LEU A 120 -9.80 -17.37 19.29
C LEU A 120 -8.32 -17.04 19.53
N GLY A 121 -7.62 -17.95 20.19
CA GLY A 121 -6.16 -18.00 20.25
C GLY A 121 -5.65 -19.24 19.52
N ILE A 122 -4.68 -19.06 18.63
CA ILE A 122 -3.94 -20.14 17.96
C ILE A 122 -2.49 -20.07 18.44
N PHE A 123 -2.05 -21.08 19.16
CA PHE A 123 -0.74 -21.14 19.78
C PHE A 123 0.19 -22.03 18.98
N PHE A 124 1.35 -21.50 18.61
CA PHE A 124 2.46 -22.20 18.00
C PHE A 124 3.48 -22.46 19.10
N ASP A 125 3.26 -23.55 19.83
CA ASP A 125 4.03 -23.89 21.00
C ASP A 125 5.26 -24.71 20.61
N THR A 126 6.44 -24.23 21.00
CA THR A 126 7.72 -24.84 20.65
C THR A 126 8.31 -25.64 21.79
N TYR A 127 7.93 -25.33 23.03
CA TYR A 127 8.47 -25.98 24.22
C TYR A 127 7.45 -26.94 24.81
N LYS A 128 7.92 -28.09 25.30
CA LYS A 128 7.06 -29.09 25.90
C LYS A 128 7.14 -28.99 27.41
N ASN A 129 6.05 -28.58 28.07
CA ASN A 129 5.94 -28.65 29.51
C ASN A 129 5.44 -30.05 29.89
N ASN A 130 4.21 -30.18 30.36
CA ASN A 130 3.67 -31.43 30.90
C ASN A 130 2.60 -32.08 30.01
N ARG A 131 2.82 -32.13 28.68
CA ARG A 131 1.84 -32.69 27.74
C ARG A 131 2.23 -34.08 27.19
N PRO A 132 1.68 -35.18 27.73
CA PRO A 132 1.97 -36.52 27.23
C PRO A 132 1.26 -36.80 25.89
N GLY A 133 1.88 -37.61 25.04
CA GLY A 133 1.27 -38.14 23.82
C GLY A 133 1.34 -37.25 22.56
N VAL A 134 1.89 -36.03 22.66
CA VAL A 134 2.07 -35.13 21.51
C VAL A 134 3.55 -34.82 21.24
N VAL A 135 3.85 -34.50 19.98
CA VAL A 135 5.18 -34.12 19.50
C VAL A 135 5.23 -32.62 19.26
N PHE A 136 6.24 -31.96 19.82
CA PHE A 136 6.49 -30.53 19.66
C PHE A 136 7.47 -30.24 18.51
N PRO A 137 7.41 -29.05 17.89
CA PRO A 137 6.44 -27.97 18.09
C PRO A 137 4.98 -28.38 17.81
N TYR A 138 4.04 -27.86 18.58
CA TYR A 138 2.63 -28.21 18.54
C TYR A 138 1.78 -26.96 18.30
N VAL A 139 0.87 -27.04 17.33
CA VAL A 139 -0.05 -25.94 17.02
C VAL A 139 -1.42 -26.29 17.54
N MET A 140 -2.01 -25.45 18.40
CA MET A 140 -3.32 -25.69 18.98
C MET A 140 -4.22 -24.46 18.92
N ALA A 141 -5.53 -24.68 18.91
CA ALA A 141 -6.54 -23.63 18.99
C ALA A 141 -7.31 -23.71 20.31
N MET A 142 -7.55 -22.56 20.93
CA MET A 142 -8.41 -22.37 22.09
C MET A 142 -9.42 -21.26 21.80
N LEU A 143 -10.68 -21.48 22.18
CA LEU A 143 -11.70 -20.43 22.20
C LEU A 143 -11.87 -19.95 23.63
N GLY A 144 -11.39 -18.74 23.92
CA GLY A 144 -11.54 -18.07 25.19
C GLY A 144 -12.93 -17.48 25.34
N ASP A 145 -13.54 -17.71 26.49
CA ASP A 145 -14.87 -17.25 26.90
C ASP A 145 -14.82 -15.96 27.76
N GLY A 146 -13.61 -15.41 27.98
CA GLY A 146 -13.38 -14.28 28.88
C GLY A 146 -13.44 -14.61 30.37
N ASN A 147 -13.45 -15.89 30.76
CA ASN A 147 -13.43 -16.32 32.17
C ASN A 147 -12.39 -17.42 32.45
N THR A 148 -12.11 -18.27 31.47
CA THR A 148 -11.25 -19.44 31.64
C THR A 148 -9.79 -19.08 31.38
N PRO A 149 -8.88 -19.30 32.36
CA PRO A 149 -7.45 -19.04 32.18
C PRO A 149 -6.79 -20.09 31.29
N TYR A 150 -5.67 -19.73 30.66
CA TYR A 150 -4.84 -20.66 29.90
C TYR A 150 -4.02 -21.59 30.82
N ASP A 151 -4.08 -22.90 30.57
CA ASP A 151 -3.29 -23.89 31.33
C ASP A 151 -1.84 -23.96 30.80
N GLN A 152 -1.00 -23.02 31.22
CA GLN A 152 0.42 -22.99 30.87
C GLN A 152 1.19 -24.22 31.40
N GLY A 153 0.72 -24.85 32.49
CA GLY A 153 1.39 -26.02 33.08
C GLY A 153 1.31 -27.26 32.19
N ASN A 154 0.23 -27.42 31.43
CA ASN A 154 0.00 -28.57 30.54
C ASN A 154 -0.25 -28.15 29.08
N ASP A 155 0.37 -27.05 28.63
CA ASP A 155 0.36 -26.58 27.23
C ASP A 155 -1.06 -26.44 26.65
N GLY A 156 -1.98 -25.86 27.44
CA GLY A 156 -3.36 -25.56 27.05
C GLY A 156 -4.27 -26.78 26.88
N LYS A 157 -3.83 -27.98 27.30
CA LYS A 157 -4.52 -29.26 27.02
C LYS A 157 -5.98 -29.29 27.49
N SER A 158 -6.31 -28.67 28.62
CA SER A 158 -7.67 -28.68 29.16
C SER A 158 -8.69 -27.93 28.28
N ASN A 159 -8.22 -26.96 27.49
CA ASN A 159 -9.03 -26.01 26.74
C ASN A 159 -8.78 -26.07 25.23
N GLU A 160 -8.10 -27.12 24.78
CA GLU A 160 -7.83 -27.38 23.38
C GLU A 160 -9.12 -27.72 22.62
N LEU A 161 -9.40 -26.97 21.56
CA LEU A 161 -10.44 -27.31 20.60
C LEU A 161 -9.95 -28.28 19.53
N ALA A 162 -8.76 -28.00 19.00
CA ALA A 162 -8.09 -28.83 18.01
C ALA A 162 -6.62 -28.44 17.93
N GLY A 163 -5.79 -29.35 17.44
CA GLY A 163 -4.36 -29.11 17.27
C GLY A 163 -3.68 -30.13 16.38
N CYS A 164 -2.45 -29.83 15.97
CA CYS A 164 -1.61 -30.72 15.19
C CYS A 164 -0.12 -30.57 15.55
N SER A 165 0.64 -31.66 15.40
CA SER A 165 2.09 -31.62 15.53
C SER A 165 2.75 -31.02 14.28
N ALA A 166 3.53 -29.95 14.47
CA ALA A 166 4.26 -29.25 13.42
C ALA A 166 5.78 -29.51 13.52
N ARG A 167 6.16 -30.79 13.58
CA ARG A 167 7.57 -31.20 13.69
C ARG A 167 8.41 -30.66 12.53
N GLY A 168 9.43 -29.86 12.84
CA GLY A 168 10.35 -29.28 11.83
C GLY A 168 9.96 -27.89 11.35
N ILE A 169 9.02 -27.21 12.02
CA ILE A 169 8.65 -25.82 11.69
C ILE A 169 9.71 -24.78 12.11
N ARG A 170 10.56 -25.12 13.09
CA ARG A 170 11.67 -24.29 13.56
C ARG A 170 12.88 -24.40 12.64
N ASN A 171 13.62 -23.30 12.45
CA ASN A 171 14.85 -23.21 11.65
C ASN A 171 14.68 -23.72 10.21
N GLN A 172 13.50 -23.52 9.65
CA GLN A 172 13.21 -24.01 8.32
C GLN A 172 13.85 -23.12 7.24
N ALA A 173 14.39 -23.76 6.19
CA ALA A 173 15.05 -23.06 5.09
C ALA A 173 14.06 -22.45 4.10
N ILE A 174 12.87 -23.04 3.98
CA ILE A 174 11.77 -22.53 3.16
C ILE A 174 10.87 -21.58 3.97
N PRO A 175 10.14 -20.66 3.31
CA PRO A 175 9.18 -19.79 3.98
C PRO A 175 8.10 -20.60 4.70
N THR A 176 7.96 -20.39 6.01
CA THR A 176 6.91 -21.00 6.82
C THR A 176 5.66 -20.15 6.83
N LYS A 177 4.51 -20.74 6.45
CA LYS A 177 3.23 -20.04 6.38
C LYS A 177 2.12 -20.78 7.12
N ALA A 178 1.19 -20.01 7.67
CA ALA A 178 -0.08 -20.48 8.20
C ALA A 178 -1.22 -19.79 7.43
N ARG A 179 -2.23 -20.56 7.03
CA ARG A 179 -3.46 -20.04 6.41
C ARG A 179 -4.63 -20.41 7.30
N LEU A 180 -5.28 -19.40 7.85
CA LEU A 180 -6.49 -19.54 8.65
C LEU A 180 -7.69 -19.05 7.83
N THR A 181 -8.61 -19.95 7.55
CA THR A 181 -9.81 -19.67 6.77
C THR A 181 -11.04 -19.84 7.63
N TYR A 182 -11.85 -18.78 7.72
CA TYR A 182 -13.10 -18.78 8.48
C TYR A 182 -14.29 -18.50 7.56
N PHE A 183 -15.25 -19.40 7.59
CA PHE A 183 -16.60 -19.17 7.07
C PHE A 183 -17.59 -19.16 8.22
N GLN A 184 -18.27 -18.04 8.39
CA GLN A 184 -19.22 -17.85 9.47
C GLN A 184 -20.28 -18.97 9.47
N ASP A 185 -20.54 -19.53 10.66
CA ASP A 185 -21.50 -20.60 10.89
C ASP A 185 -21.25 -21.88 10.05
N LYS A 186 -20.02 -22.07 9.54
CA LYS A 186 -19.66 -23.21 8.69
C LYS A 186 -18.45 -23.97 9.24
N ASN A 187 -17.26 -23.41 9.11
CA ASN A 187 -16.03 -24.02 9.57
C ASN A 187 -14.89 -23.00 9.73
N LEU A 188 -13.91 -23.38 10.54
CA LEU A 188 -12.61 -22.74 10.66
C LEU A 188 -11.54 -23.78 10.31
N VAL A 189 -10.70 -23.47 9.34
CA VAL A 189 -9.64 -24.38 8.86
C VAL A 189 -8.29 -23.71 9.04
N LEU A 190 -7.35 -24.41 9.68
CA LEU A 190 -5.94 -24.02 9.73
C LEU A 190 -5.11 -24.96 8.87
N GLU A 191 -4.34 -24.39 7.96
CA GLU A 191 -3.38 -25.10 7.12
C GLU A 191 -1.98 -24.51 7.30
N LEU A 192 -0.96 -25.36 7.24
CA LEU A 192 0.43 -24.97 7.44
C LEU A 192 1.28 -25.37 6.23
N GLN A 193 2.15 -24.47 5.78
CA GLN A 193 3.19 -24.73 4.78
C GLN A 193 4.55 -24.60 5.46
N TYR A 194 5.20 -25.73 5.70
CA TYR A 194 6.55 -25.75 6.29
C TYR A 194 7.38 -26.96 5.86
N LYS A 195 6.85 -27.90 5.07
CA LYS A 195 7.58 -29.09 4.61
C LYS A 195 8.14 -28.90 3.19
N SER A 196 7.33 -28.31 2.32
CA SER A 196 7.68 -27.98 0.94
C SER A 196 7.02 -26.66 0.56
N GLU A 197 7.65 -25.92 -0.36
CA GLU A 197 7.10 -24.68 -0.90
C GLU A 197 5.79 -24.97 -1.66
N ASP A 198 4.85 -24.03 -1.56
CA ASP A 198 3.51 -24.06 -2.17
C ASP A 198 2.65 -25.30 -1.82
N THR A 199 3.03 -26.05 -0.79
CA THR A 199 2.30 -27.25 -0.35
C THR A 199 1.69 -27.04 1.04
N TRP A 200 0.36 -26.94 1.07
CA TRP A 200 -0.40 -26.77 2.29
C TRP A 200 -0.70 -28.12 2.94
N THR A 201 -0.35 -28.26 4.22
CA THR A 201 -0.70 -29.41 5.06
C THR A 201 -1.84 -29.01 5.99
N PRO A 202 -3.00 -29.70 5.97
CA PRO A 202 -4.08 -29.39 6.90
C PRO A 202 -3.63 -29.69 8.33
N CYS A 203 -3.86 -28.74 9.24
CA CYS A 203 -3.58 -28.89 10.67
C CYS A 203 -4.84 -29.35 11.40
N PHE A 204 -5.91 -28.55 11.33
CA PHE A 204 -7.20 -28.89 11.89
C PHE A 204 -8.35 -28.16 11.18
N GLU A 205 -9.55 -28.72 11.32
CA GLU A 205 -10.81 -28.12 10.89
C GLU A 205 -11.80 -28.20 12.06
N ILE A 206 -12.42 -27.06 12.40
CA ILE A 206 -13.41 -26.95 13.47
C ILE A 206 -14.74 -26.56 12.83
N PRO A 207 -15.75 -27.45 12.81
CA PRO A 207 -17.06 -27.13 12.28
C PRO A 207 -17.83 -26.20 13.23
N GLU A 208 -18.69 -25.34 12.67
CA GLU A 208 -19.69 -24.55 13.39
C GLU A 208 -19.16 -23.66 14.54
N ILE A 209 -17.89 -23.23 14.48
CA ILE A 209 -17.30 -22.34 15.49
C ILE A 209 -17.81 -20.89 15.35
N LYS A 210 -18.17 -20.30 16.49
CA LYS A 210 -18.66 -18.91 16.58
C LYS A 210 -17.58 -18.01 17.16
N LEU A 211 -17.15 -17.04 16.35
CA LEU A 211 -16.20 -16.02 16.76
C LEU A 211 -16.94 -14.72 17.14
N PRO A 212 -16.35 -13.86 17.99
CA PRO A 212 -16.91 -12.55 18.29
C PRO A 212 -17.11 -11.71 17.02
N SER A 213 -18.24 -10.98 16.93
CA SER A 213 -18.55 -10.13 15.77
C SER A 213 -17.64 -8.91 15.62
N VAL A 214 -16.96 -8.52 16.70
CA VAL A 214 -15.96 -7.46 16.74
C VAL A 214 -14.72 -8.05 17.38
N ALA A 215 -13.76 -8.45 16.55
CA ALA A 215 -12.48 -9.00 16.98
C ALA A 215 -11.33 -8.26 16.30
N TYR A 216 -10.17 -8.24 16.92
CA TYR A 216 -8.94 -7.67 16.39
C TYR A 216 -8.01 -8.81 15.99
N LEU A 217 -7.25 -8.60 14.92
CA LEU A 217 -6.18 -9.51 14.53
C LEU A 217 -4.92 -9.14 15.30
N GLY A 218 -4.34 -10.10 16.02
CA GLY A 218 -3.10 -9.90 16.74
C GLY A 218 -2.12 -11.04 16.59
N PHE A 219 -0.87 -10.74 16.89
CA PHE A 219 0.21 -11.70 17.03
C PHE A 219 1.03 -11.34 18.25
N SER A 220 1.46 -12.33 19.02
CA SER A 220 2.34 -12.12 20.17
C SER A 220 3.33 -13.26 20.29
N ALA A 221 4.45 -13.04 20.97
CA ALA A 221 5.39 -14.09 21.31
C ALA A 221 6.02 -13.81 22.68
N GLU A 222 6.48 -14.88 23.31
CA GLU A 222 7.14 -14.83 24.61
C GLU A 222 8.28 -15.85 24.68
N THR A 223 9.33 -15.45 25.39
CA THR A 223 10.46 -16.33 25.74
C THR A 223 10.60 -16.39 27.25
N GLY A 224 10.74 -17.61 27.78
CA GLY A 224 11.00 -17.86 29.20
C GLY A 224 12.49 -17.86 29.50
N GLU A 225 12.95 -18.93 30.16
CA GLU A 225 14.39 -19.22 30.33
C GLU A 225 15.03 -19.65 29.01
N LEU A 226 14.24 -20.33 28.16
CA LEU A 226 14.60 -20.67 26.80
C LEU A 226 14.08 -19.59 25.85
N SER A 227 14.77 -19.45 24.72
CA SER A 227 14.48 -18.41 23.76
C SER A 227 14.57 -18.89 22.32
N ASP A 228 13.88 -18.17 21.45
CA ASP A 228 13.94 -18.26 20.00
C ASP A 228 13.59 -16.87 19.44
N ASN A 229 13.96 -16.61 18.18
CA ASN A 229 13.42 -15.49 17.44
C ASN A 229 12.08 -15.88 16.81
N PHE A 230 11.07 -15.06 17.07
CA PHE A 230 9.73 -15.19 16.50
C PHE A 230 9.46 -14.01 15.58
N ASP A 231 9.61 -14.24 14.28
CA ASP A 231 9.54 -13.19 13.25
C ASP A 231 8.26 -13.35 12.42
N ILE A 232 7.52 -12.26 12.23
CA ILE A 232 6.43 -12.14 11.25
C ILE A 232 6.99 -11.45 10.01
N ILE A 233 6.93 -12.14 8.87
CA ILE A 233 7.44 -11.65 7.59
C ILE A 233 6.34 -10.94 6.82
N LYS A 234 5.15 -11.56 6.76
CA LYS A 234 4.05 -11.06 5.94
C LYS A 234 2.70 -11.51 6.49
N VAL A 235 1.71 -10.63 6.45
CA VAL A 235 0.31 -10.97 6.74
C VAL A 235 -0.55 -10.49 5.58
N GLU A 236 -1.28 -11.39 4.95
CA GLU A 236 -2.27 -11.09 3.93
C GLU A 236 -3.65 -11.55 4.37
N THR A 237 -4.51 -10.58 4.62
CA THR A 237 -5.91 -10.84 4.95
C THR A 237 -6.80 -10.58 3.73
N LYS A 238 -7.75 -11.47 3.48
CA LYS A 238 -8.76 -11.36 2.41
C LYS A 238 -10.15 -11.57 3.01
N ASN A 239 -11.12 -10.79 2.55
CA ASN A 239 -12.54 -11.06 2.76
C ASN A 239 -13.04 -12.04 1.70
N LEU A 240 -13.81 -13.05 2.10
CA LEU A 240 -14.34 -14.09 1.23
C LEU A 240 -15.84 -13.91 0.97
N TYR A 241 -16.24 -13.96 -0.30
CA TYR A 241 -17.63 -13.86 -0.74
C TYR A 241 -18.00 -15.12 -1.53
N SER A 242 -18.98 -15.88 -1.05
CA SER A 242 -19.60 -16.91 -1.88
C SER A 242 -20.56 -16.26 -2.88
N ALA A 243 -20.45 -16.62 -4.16
CA ALA A 243 -21.38 -16.16 -5.19
C ALA A 243 -22.80 -16.77 -5.08
N VAL A 244 -23.07 -17.56 -4.03
CA VAL A 244 -24.33 -18.27 -3.83
C VAL A 244 -25.04 -17.66 -2.62
N GLY A 245 -26.14 -16.94 -2.89
CA GLY A 245 -27.07 -16.46 -1.86
C GLY A 245 -27.25 -14.94 -1.83
N GLY A 246 -27.78 -14.38 -2.92
CA GLY A 246 -28.39 -13.06 -2.87
C GLY A 246 -29.61 -13.08 -1.94
N THR A 247 -29.40 -12.70 -0.68
CA THR A 247 -30.45 -12.06 0.12
C THR A 247 -29.98 -10.64 0.38
N ALA A 248 -30.45 -9.73 -0.48
CA ALA A 248 -30.44 -8.32 -0.18
C ALA A 248 -31.15 -8.14 1.17
N GLY A 249 -30.41 -7.68 2.18
CA GLY A 249 -30.99 -7.18 3.42
C GLY A 249 -31.89 -5.99 3.08
N GLN A 250 -33.20 -6.24 3.00
CA GLN A 250 -34.19 -5.18 3.00
C GLN A 250 -34.25 -4.59 4.41
N ALA A 251 -33.87 -3.33 4.50
CA ALA A 251 -34.14 -2.48 5.65
C ALA A 251 -35.65 -2.50 5.94
N ALA A 252 -35.96 -2.68 7.22
CA ALA A 252 -37.31 -2.68 7.75
C ALA A 252 -38.03 -1.36 7.44
N GLN A 253 -39.19 -1.46 6.78
CA GLN A 253 -40.21 -0.43 6.83
C GLN A 253 -41.56 -1.10 7.09
N LYS A 254 -42.10 -0.86 8.30
CA LYS A 254 -43.47 -1.17 8.68
C LYS A 254 -44.42 -0.38 7.76
N GLU A 255 -45.48 -1.01 7.24
CA GLU A 255 -46.87 -0.80 7.70
C GLU A 255 -47.95 -1.45 6.81
N PHE A 256 -49.05 -1.80 7.49
CA PHE A 256 -50.46 -1.94 7.03
C PHE A 256 -50.96 -3.15 6.21
N SER A 257 -51.48 -4.14 6.96
CA SER A 257 -52.83 -4.76 6.93
C SER A 257 -53.51 -5.26 5.63
N LYS A 258 -54.13 -6.46 5.78
CA LYS A 258 -55.25 -7.07 5.00
C LYS A 258 -54.91 -7.49 3.56
N SER A 259 -55.34 -8.61 2.99
CA SER A 259 -56.28 -9.67 3.40
C SER A 259 -56.13 -10.88 2.44
N LYS A 260 -56.43 -12.08 2.96
CA LYS A 260 -57.00 -13.28 2.28
C LYS A 260 -56.87 -13.41 0.74
N GLY A 261 -56.41 -14.59 0.31
CA GLY A 261 -57.05 -15.28 -0.82
C GLY A 261 -56.18 -16.19 -1.67
N LYS A 262 -56.34 -17.50 -1.41
CA LYS A 262 -56.35 -18.63 -2.37
C LYS A 262 -55.21 -18.85 -3.38
N SER A 263 -54.69 -20.05 -3.26
CA SER A 263 -54.10 -20.95 -4.26
C SER A 263 -54.84 -21.00 -5.60
N TYR A 264 -54.07 -21.02 -6.71
CA TYR A 264 -54.42 -21.80 -7.90
C TYR A 264 -53.18 -22.21 -8.73
N ASP A 265 -53.29 -23.47 -9.15
CA ASP A 265 -52.56 -24.38 -10.04
C ASP A 265 -52.15 -23.80 -11.44
N PRO A 266 -50.95 -24.13 -11.98
CA PRO A 266 -50.51 -23.66 -13.28
C PRO A 266 -51.01 -24.56 -14.41
N SER A 267 -52.05 -24.13 -15.12
CA SER A 267 -52.27 -24.58 -16.49
C SER A 267 -52.91 -23.48 -17.33
N LYS A 268 -52.11 -22.94 -18.26
CA LYS A 268 -52.50 -22.51 -19.61
C LYS A 268 -51.33 -21.80 -20.28
N LEU A 269 -50.57 -22.60 -21.03
CA LEU A 269 -49.76 -22.15 -22.14
C LEU A 269 -50.71 -21.89 -23.32
N HIS A 270 -50.68 -20.68 -23.89
CA HIS A 270 -50.78 -20.51 -25.35
C HIS A 270 -50.31 -19.11 -25.78
N THR A 271 -49.29 -19.15 -26.64
CA THR A 271 -49.09 -18.35 -27.87
C THR A 271 -49.17 -16.82 -27.81
N GLY A 272 -48.01 -16.20 -28.06
CA GLY A 272 -47.89 -14.83 -28.55
C GLY A 272 -46.44 -14.50 -28.89
N GLY A 273 -46.03 -14.76 -30.12
CA GLY A 273 -44.72 -14.34 -30.63
C GLY A 273 -44.66 -12.82 -30.79
N GLY A 274 -43.53 -12.22 -30.44
CA GLY A 274 -43.28 -10.80 -30.66
C GLY A 274 -42.01 -10.29 -29.96
N TRP A 275 -41.00 -9.91 -30.73
CA TRP A 275 -39.96 -8.93 -30.40
C TRP A 275 -38.93 -9.18 -29.29
N SER A 276 -39.03 -10.22 -28.46
CA SER A 276 -38.06 -10.42 -27.35
C SER A 276 -36.74 -11.12 -27.75
N TRP A 277 -36.67 -11.79 -28.91
CA TRP A 277 -35.49 -12.56 -29.34
C TRP A 277 -34.41 -11.72 -30.05
N PHE A 278 -34.77 -10.53 -30.53
CA PHE A 278 -33.83 -9.63 -31.21
C PHE A 278 -33.01 -8.80 -30.23
N MET A 279 -33.60 -8.38 -29.10
CA MET A 279 -32.91 -7.62 -28.05
C MET A 279 -31.90 -8.47 -27.27
N LEU A 280 -32.18 -9.76 -27.06
CA LEU A 280 -31.30 -10.64 -26.29
C LEU A 280 -29.95 -10.85 -26.99
N LYS A 281 -29.92 -10.91 -28.32
CA LYS A 281 -28.66 -11.08 -29.08
C LYS A 281 -27.76 -9.83 -29.06
N PHE A 282 -28.32 -8.63 -29.06
CA PHE A 282 -27.53 -7.39 -28.96
C PHE A 282 -26.89 -7.20 -27.59
N VAL A 283 -27.58 -7.61 -26.52
CA VAL A 283 -27.03 -7.56 -25.15
C VAL A 283 -25.90 -8.57 -24.95
N PHE A 284 -26.03 -9.79 -25.48
CA PHE A 284 -24.96 -10.80 -25.41
C PHE A 284 -23.75 -10.45 -26.31
N PHE A 285 -23.96 -9.84 -27.48
CA PHE A 285 -22.85 -9.42 -28.35
C PHE A 285 -22.13 -8.16 -27.82
N GLY A 286 -22.86 -7.24 -27.19
CA GLY A 286 -22.29 -6.09 -26.50
C GLY A 286 -21.43 -6.48 -25.29
N LEU A 287 -21.90 -7.42 -24.46
CA LEU A 287 -21.14 -7.93 -23.32
C LEU A 287 -19.88 -8.71 -23.72
N ALA A 288 -19.93 -9.47 -24.82
CA ALA A 288 -18.78 -10.20 -25.36
C ALA A 288 -17.67 -9.28 -25.88
N LEU A 289 -18.03 -8.15 -26.53
CA LEU A 289 -17.06 -7.17 -27.01
C LEU A 289 -16.44 -6.33 -25.87
N THR A 290 -17.19 -6.04 -24.80
CA THR A 290 -16.65 -5.36 -23.62
C THR A 290 -15.79 -6.27 -22.74
N GLY A 291 -16.14 -7.56 -22.63
CA GLY A 291 -15.41 -8.53 -21.80
C GLY A 291 -14.03 -8.92 -22.37
N ALA A 292 -13.92 -9.04 -23.70
CA ALA A 292 -12.64 -9.34 -24.36
C ALA A 292 -11.62 -8.21 -24.19
N ASN A 293 -12.06 -6.95 -24.20
CA ASN A 293 -11.19 -5.79 -24.01
C ASN A 293 -10.64 -5.70 -22.57
N LEU A 294 -11.47 -6.05 -21.56
CA LEU A 294 -11.05 -6.07 -20.16
C LEU A 294 -10.06 -7.20 -19.85
N LEU A 295 -10.26 -8.38 -20.46
CA LEU A 295 -9.34 -9.52 -20.33
C LEU A 295 -8.00 -9.26 -21.04
N ALA A 296 -8.04 -8.61 -22.21
CA ALA A 296 -6.84 -8.15 -22.90
C ALA A 296 -6.05 -7.11 -22.06
N GLN A 297 -6.74 -6.14 -21.46
CA GLN A 297 -6.13 -5.16 -20.55
C GLN A 297 -5.45 -5.83 -19.34
N ARG A 298 -6.07 -6.85 -18.74
CA ARG A 298 -5.52 -7.51 -17.55
C ARG A 298 -4.27 -8.34 -17.86
N ASN A 299 -4.22 -9.00 -19.02
CA ASN A 299 -3.06 -9.76 -19.45
C ASN A 299 -1.87 -8.84 -19.79
N GLU A 300 -2.15 -7.66 -20.36
CA GLU A 300 -1.10 -6.68 -20.68
C GLU A 300 -0.53 -6.01 -19.42
N ILE A 301 -1.36 -5.72 -18.41
CA ILE A 301 -0.90 -5.24 -17.09
C ILE A 301 0.05 -6.25 -16.44
N LYS A 302 -0.31 -7.54 -16.44
CA LYS A 302 0.56 -8.61 -15.90
C LYS A 302 1.89 -8.72 -16.66
N ARG A 303 1.88 -8.50 -17.98
CA ARG A 303 3.10 -8.52 -18.80
C ARG A 303 4.03 -7.36 -18.44
N LEU A 304 3.48 -6.16 -18.28
CA LEU A 304 4.22 -4.96 -17.87
C LEU A 304 4.77 -5.07 -16.44
N GLU A 305 3.98 -5.60 -15.50
CA GLU A 305 4.44 -5.87 -14.13
C GLU A 305 5.61 -6.86 -14.11
N LYS A 306 5.55 -7.91 -14.94
CA LYS A 306 6.65 -8.87 -15.08
C LYS A 306 7.90 -8.24 -15.70
N GLU A 307 7.75 -7.36 -16.69
CA GLU A 307 8.88 -6.65 -17.29
C GLU A 307 9.54 -5.67 -16.31
N LEU A 308 8.75 -4.92 -15.53
CA LEU A 308 9.26 -4.04 -14.47
C LEU A 308 9.97 -4.83 -13.36
N LYS A 309 9.40 -5.98 -12.96
CA LYS A 309 10.05 -6.87 -11.99
C LYS A 309 11.37 -7.41 -12.51
N LYS A 310 11.43 -7.80 -13.79
CA LYS A 310 12.65 -8.27 -14.45
C LYS A 310 13.70 -7.17 -14.55
N ARG A 311 13.32 -5.95 -14.96
CA ARG A 311 14.24 -4.80 -15.02
C ARG A 311 14.80 -4.44 -13.64
N ARG A 312 13.98 -4.49 -12.58
CA ARG A 312 14.46 -4.27 -11.21
C ARG A 312 15.43 -5.36 -10.76
N GLN A 313 15.13 -6.62 -11.06
CA GLN A 313 16.05 -7.73 -10.78
C GLN A 313 17.37 -7.59 -11.55
N GLU A 314 17.32 -7.17 -12.82
CA GLU A 314 18.52 -6.90 -13.62
C GLU A 314 19.33 -5.72 -13.05
N GLU A 315 18.69 -4.65 -12.59
CA GLU A 315 19.33 -3.51 -11.93
C GLU A 315 19.98 -3.89 -10.60
N GLU A 316 19.30 -4.70 -9.77
CA GLU A 316 19.86 -5.23 -8.51
C GLU A 316 21.04 -6.18 -8.74
N GLU A 317 21.00 -7.01 -9.79
CA GLU A 317 22.11 -7.86 -10.19
C GLU A 317 23.29 -7.06 -10.75
N ASP A 318 23.03 -5.99 -11.51
CA ASP A 318 24.04 -5.07 -12.01
C ASP A 318 24.73 -4.33 -10.86
N ASP A 319 23.96 -3.79 -9.91
CA ASP A 319 24.50 -3.15 -8.70
C ASP A 319 25.35 -4.14 -7.88
N ARG A 320 24.91 -5.39 -7.73
CA ARG A 320 25.72 -6.43 -7.05
C ARG A 320 27.04 -6.70 -7.77
N ARG A 321 27.04 -6.73 -9.10
CA ARG A 321 28.27 -6.91 -9.90
C ARG A 321 29.21 -5.71 -9.78
N GLU A 322 28.67 -4.48 -9.78
CA GLU A 322 29.45 -3.26 -9.57
C GLU A 322 30.07 -3.22 -8.17
N ASP A 323 29.32 -3.60 -7.13
CA ASP A 323 29.81 -3.64 -5.75
C ASP A 323 30.89 -4.71 -5.54
N GLU A 324 30.75 -5.88 -6.18
CA GLU A 324 31.80 -6.91 -6.19
C GLU A 324 33.07 -6.45 -6.92
N GLU A 325 32.93 -5.76 -8.06
CA GLU A 325 34.06 -5.17 -8.79
C GLU A 325 34.78 -4.10 -7.95
N ALA A 326 34.01 -3.21 -7.32
CA ALA A 326 34.54 -2.18 -6.42
C ALA A 326 35.24 -2.78 -5.20
N SER A 327 34.67 -3.84 -4.61
CA SER A 327 35.26 -4.52 -3.45
C SER A 327 36.58 -5.20 -3.79
N LYS A 328 36.69 -5.85 -4.95
CA LYS A 328 37.95 -6.47 -5.40
C LYS A 328 39.03 -5.43 -5.64
N ARG A 329 38.69 -4.31 -6.29
CA ARG A 329 39.64 -3.20 -6.53
C ARG A 329 40.11 -2.57 -5.22
N ALA A 330 39.22 -2.37 -4.25
CA ALA A 330 39.58 -1.85 -2.93
C ALA A 330 40.54 -2.79 -2.19
N VAL A 331 40.35 -4.12 -2.30
CA VAL A 331 41.28 -5.12 -1.74
C VAL A 331 42.64 -5.06 -2.46
N GLU A 332 42.66 -5.02 -3.80
CA GLU A 332 43.91 -4.90 -4.57
C GLU A 332 44.68 -3.60 -4.28
N GLU A 333 43.97 -2.49 -4.07
CA GLU A 333 44.56 -1.21 -3.68
C GLU A 333 45.14 -1.30 -2.27
N PHE A 334 44.41 -1.88 -1.32
CA PHE A 334 44.90 -2.10 0.03
C PHE A 334 46.15 -2.99 0.06
N GLU A 335 46.17 -4.08 -0.72
CA GLU A 335 47.33 -4.96 -0.88
C GLU A 335 48.53 -4.22 -1.51
N ARG A 336 48.30 -3.39 -2.53
CA ARG A 336 49.33 -2.57 -3.17
C ARG A 336 49.94 -1.54 -2.21
N VAL A 337 49.12 -0.95 -1.35
CA VAL A 337 49.55 -0.03 -0.28
C VAL A 337 50.35 -0.77 0.80
N GLN A 338 49.93 -1.97 1.21
CA GLN A 338 50.69 -2.82 2.14
C GLN A 338 52.06 -3.22 1.59
N MET A 339 52.17 -3.46 0.28
CA MET A 339 53.43 -3.77 -0.41
C MET A 339 54.36 -2.56 -0.62
N GLY A 340 53.99 -1.37 -0.14
CA GLY A 340 54.84 -0.17 -0.20
C GLY A 340 54.91 0.49 -1.57
N LEU A 341 53.99 0.18 -2.48
CA LEU A 341 53.88 0.87 -3.77
C LEU A 341 53.13 2.19 -3.56
N GLU A 342 53.82 3.34 -3.74
CA GLU A 342 53.18 4.65 -3.69
C GLU A 342 52.05 4.75 -4.74
N VAL A 343 50.80 4.79 -4.29
CA VAL A 343 49.68 5.21 -5.13
C VAL A 343 49.80 6.72 -5.30
N LYS A 344 50.24 7.14 -6.48
CA LYS A 344 50.39 8.55 -6.85
C LYS A 344 49.01 9.18 -7.01
N LEU A 345 48.40 9.60 -5.90
CA LEU A 345 47.17 10.39 -5.91
C LEU A 345 47.45 11.73 -6.60
N GLY A 346 46.67 12.00 -7.65
CA GLY A 346 46.77 13.21 -8.45
C GLY A 346 46.55 14.48 -7.63
N ALA A 347 47.44 15.45 -7.84
CA ALA A 347 47.34 16.88 -7.53
C ALA A 347 46.67 17.27 -6.20
N GLY A 348 47.44 17.25 -5.10
CA GLY A 348 47.13 18.08 -3.93
C GLY A 348 47.45 17.54 -2.53
N GLY A 349 48.11 16.38 -2.40
CA GLY A 349 48.47 15.80 -1.10
C GLY A 349 49.96 15.56 -0.97
N THR A 350 50.56 16.05 0.11
CA THR A 350 51.96 15.88 0.52
C THR A 350 52.43 14.43 0.47
N ALA A 351 53.56 14.19 -0.19
CA ALA A 351 54.25 12.91 -0.24
C ALA A 351 54.70 12.46 1.16
N LEU A 352 54.41 11.21 1.52
CA LEU A 352 54.93 10.55 2.72
C LEU A 352 56.16 9.72 2.32
N THR A 353 57.35 10.27 2.52
CA THR A 353 58.61 9.55 2.37
C THR A 353 58.82 8.53 3.49
N ALA A 354 59.11 7.30 3.06
CA ALA A 354 59.96 6.26 3.66
C ALA A 354 59.87 5.95 5.18
N ARG A 355 59.56 4.68 5.47
CA ARG A 355 59.69 4.06 6.81
C ARG A 355 61.14 3.67 7.08
N GLU A 356 61.71 4.15 8.18
CA GLU A 356 62.77 3.45 8.91
C GLU A 356 62.53 3.54 10.42
N ALA A 357 62.58 2.38 11.08
CA ALA A 357 62.68 2.18 12.53
C ALA A 357 61.67 2.89 13.46
N GLY A 358 60.39 2.51 13.39
CA GLY A 358 59.62 2.19 14.60
C GLY A 358 59.25 3.28 15.62
N GLU A 359 59.38 4.57 15.33
CA GLU A 359 58.90 5.63 16.24
C GLU A 359 58.24 6.79 15.46
N ILE A 360 57.00 7.15 15.84
CA ILE A 360 56.28 8.30 15.26
C ILE A 360 56.54 9.52 16.15
N VAL A 361 57.43 10.40 15.72
CA VAL A 361 57.62 11.73 16.31
C VAL A 361 56.87 12.75 15.46
N MET A 362 55.76 13.30 15.98
CA MET A 362 55.14 14.51 15.42
C MET A 362 55.88 15.74 15.95
N ASN A 363 56.47 16.51 15.04
CA ASN A 363 57.04 17.82 15.36
C ASN A 363 55.97 18.91 15.10
N ASP A 364 55.25 19.29 16.15
CA ASP A 364 54.30 20.41 16.10
C ASP A 364 55.06 21.74 16.18
N GLY A 365 55.28 22.34 15.00
CA GLY A 365 55.67 23.73 14.87
C GLY A 365 54.49 24.62 14.51
N VAL A 366 54.08 25.45 15.47
CA VAL A 366 53.40 26.77 15.33
C VAL A 366 51.87 26.83 15.54
N ASN A 367 51.53 27.32 16.74
CA ASN A 367 50.42 28.21 17.14
C ASN A 367 48.99 27.99 16.61
N GLY A 368 48.15 27.40 17.46
CA GLY A 368 46.69 27.50 17.41
C GLY A 368 46.07 27.16 18.76
N THR A 369 45.28 28.08 19.30
CA THR A 369 44.72 28.10 20.66
C THR A 369 43.71 26.99 20.97
N ARG A 370 43.84 26.40 22.17
CA ARG A 370 42.82 25.74 23.04
C ARG A 370 41.54 25.18 22.37
N GLY A 371 41.42 23.85 22.38
CA GLY A 371 40.16 23.14 22.16
C GLY A 371 40.16 21.77 22.84
N VAL A 372 39.14 21.52 23.66
CA VAL A 372 38.84 20.34 24.48
C VAL A 372 39.23 18.99 23.86
N LYS A 373 40.03 18.19 24.60
CA LYS A 373 40.24 16.76 24.33
C LYS A 373 38.90 16.01 24.50
N ARG A 374 38.16 15.81 23.42
CA ARG A 374 37.09 14.82 23.38
C ARG A 374 37.75 13.46 23.10
N LYS A 375 37.62 12.55 24.06
CA LYS A 375 37.94 11.14 23.92
C LYS A 375 37.10 10.61 22.76
N PHE A 376 37.74 10.31 21.64
CA PHE A 376 37.09 9.73 20.48
C PHE A 376 36.79 8.27 20.82
N GLU A 377 35.54 7.98 21.18
CA GLU A 377 35.05 6.62 21.26
C GLU A 377 34.55 6.25 19.86
N LEU A 378 35.19 5.23 19.28
CA LEU A 378 34.94 4.76 17.93
C LEU A 378 33.61 4.00 17.92
N ASP A 379 32.50 4.71 17.84
CA ASP A 379 31.17 4.12 17.77
C ASP A 379 30.97 3.40 16.43
N GLU A 380 30.32 2.24 16.49
CA GLU A 380 30.01 1.38 15.33
C GLU A 380 29.23 2.13 14.24
N GLU A 381 28.39 3.10 14.62
CA GLU A 381 27.67 3.97 13.69
C GLU A 381 28.57 4.97 12.95
N GLU A 382 29.67 5.42 13.56
CA GLU A 382 30.64 6.30 12.91
C GLU A 382 31.51 5.53 11.91
N LEU A 383 31.90 4.30 12.28
CA LEU A 383 32.55 3.35 11.39
C LEU A 383 31.67 3.01 10.17
N LEU A 384 30.39 2.70 10.37
CA LEU A 384 29.46 2.42 9.26
C LEU A 384 29.27 3.62 8.33
N ARG A 385 29.29 4.84 8.88
CA ARG A 385 29.21 6.09 8.11
C ARG A 385 30.45 6.32 7.26
N ILE A 386 31.64 6.08 7.83
CA ILE A 386 32.92 6.16 7.12
C ILE A 386 32.97 5.11 6.00
N VAL A 387 32.59 3.86 6.27
CA VAL A 387 32.51 2.79 5.26
C VAL A 387 31.54 3.16 4.14
N LYS A 388 30.37 3.72 4.46
CA LYS A 388 29.40 4.16 3.45
C LYS A 388 29.92 5.32 2.61
N GLU A 389 30.62 6.28 3.22
CA GLU A 389 31.20 7.42 2.52
C GLU A 389 32.38 7.01 1.61
N GLU A 390 33.26 6.11 2.08
CA GLU A 390 34.36 5.55 1.27
C GLU A 390 33.84 4.71 0.10
N ARG A 391 32.84 3.84 0.32
CA ARG A 391 32.20 3.09 -0.77
C ARG A 391 31.55 4.02 -1.79
N GLY A 392 30.93 5.11 -1.34
CA GLY A 392 30.37 6.15 -2.21
C GLY A 392 31.43 6.89 -3.05
N LYS A 393 32.60 7.19 -2.46
CA LYS A 393 33.74 7.81 -3.16
C LYS A 393 34.34 6.86 -4.21
N ALA A 394 34.59 5.60 -3.83
CA ALA A 394 35.11 4.58 -4.73
C ALA A 394 34.18 4.33 -5.92
N ARG A 395 32.86 4.25 -5.71
CA ARG A 395 31.86 4.11 -6.78
C ARG A 395 31.89 5.28 -7.76
N LYS A 396 32.06 6.51 -7.25
CA LYS A 396 32.13 7.71 -8.06
C LYS A 396 33.41 7.76 -8.92
N GLU A 397 34.56 7.44 -8.34
CA GLU A 397 35.84 7.39 -9.06
C GLU A 397 35.83 6.34 -10.18
N LEU A 398 35.27 5.16 -9.91
CA LEU A 398 35.00 4.12 -10.91
C LEU A 398 34.13 4.63 -12.07
N SER A 399 33.06 5.37 -11.76
CA SER A 399 32.17 5.94 -12.77
C SER A 399 32.88 7.01 -13.63
N ASP A 400 33.74 7.81 -13.01
CA ASP A 400 34.50 8.87 -13.69
C ASP A 400 35.64 8.28 -14.54
N GLU A 401 36.31 7.20 -14.09
CA GLU A 401 37.31 6.44 -14.86
C GLU A 401 36.65 5.72 -16.06
N LYS A 402 35.53 5.02 -15.85
CA LYS A 402 34.75 4.41 -16.94
C LYS A 402 34.29 5.45 -17.97
N ARG A 403 33.87 6.64 -17.51
CA ARG A 403 33.47 7.78 -18.35
C ARG A 403 34.64 8.47 -19.04
N ALA A 404 35.85 8.43 -18.46
CA ALA A 404 37.06 8.93 -19.09
C ALA A 404 37.56 7.95 -20.17
N ALA A 405 37.52 6.64 -19.88
CA ALA A 405 37.84 5.58 -20.84
C ALA A 405 36.86 5.57 -22.04
N SER A 406 35.59 5.87 -21.81
CA SER A 406 34.61 6.01 -22.91
C SER A 406 34.78 7.28 -23.75
N LYS A 407 35.61 8.25 -23.32
CA LYS A 407 35.88 9.51 -24.02
C LYS A 407 37.14 9.47 -24.89
N SER A 408 37.98 8.44 -24.81
CA SER A 408 39.13 8.32 -25.71
C SER A 408 38.65 7.96 -27.12
N SER A 409 38.93 8.84 -28.08
CA SER A 409 38.69 8.73 -29.53
C SER A 409 38.61 7.29 -30.04
N LEU A 410 37.40 6.80 -30.30
CA LEU A 410 37.19 5.49 -30.90
C LEU A 410 37.47 5.56 -32.42
N PRO A 411 38.36 4.72 -32.97
CA PRO A 411 38.39 4.47 -34.40
C PRO A 411 37.06 3.85 -34.84
N SER A 412 36.69 4.09 -36.10
CA SER A 412 35.36 3.91 -36.71
C SER A 412 34.83 2.48 -36.84
N PHE A 413 35.12 1.56 -35.92
CA PHE A 413 34.65 0.19 -35.96
C PHE A 413 34.07 -0.23 -34.59
N TRP A 414 32.79 -0.60 -34.59
CA TRP A 414 32.02 -0.88 -33.38
C TRP A 414 32.39 -2.24 -32.78
N VAL A 415 32.82 -2.25 -31.53
CA VAL A 415 32.95 -3.48 -30.72
C VAL A 415 31.67 -3.61 -29.87
N PRO A 416 30.93 -4.73 -29.92
CA PRO A 416 29.67 -4.91 -29.17
C PRO A 416 29.77 -4.70 -27.66
N SER A 417 30.95 -4.88 -27.06
CA SER A 417 31.23 -4.60 -25.64
C SER A 417 31.41 -3.11 -25.30
N LEU A 418 31.48 -2.23 -26.30
CA LEU A 418 31.62 -0.78 -26.19
C LEU A 418 30.43 -0.04 -26.83
N THR A 419 29.26 -0.69 -26.90
CA THR A 419 28.05 -0.01 -27.37
C THR A 419 27.63 1.02 -26.31
N PRO A 420 27.51 2.32 -26.67
CA PRO A 420 26.88 3.26 -25.78
C PRO A 420 25.43 2.83 -25.64
N SER A 421 25.04 2.35 -24.46
CA SER A 421 23.63 2.26 -24.12
C SER A 421 23.03 3.65 -24.29
N THR A 422 21.80 3.74 -24.78
CA THR A 422 21.10 4.96 -25.18
C THR A 422 20.89 6.02 -24.07
N ASN A 423 21.60 5.93 -22.94
CA ASN A 423 21.48 6.79 -21.78
C ASN A 423 22.62 7.83 -21.63
N ALA A 424 23.19 8.32 -22.74
CA ALA A 424 24.16 9.41 -22.72
C ALA A 424 23.57 10.80 -22.36
N GLN A 425 22.26 10.88 -22.05
CA GLN A 425 21.60 12.05 -21.46
C GLN A 425 21.10 11.75 -20.04
N SER A 426 21.96 11.21 -19.18
CA SER A 426 21.70 11.07 -17.74
C SER A 426 22.46 12.13 -16.94
N ALA A 427 22.37 13.39 -17.38
CA ALA A 427 22.58 14.52 -16.49
C ALA A 427 21.36 14.64 -15.57
N THR A 428 21.41 14.02 -14.40
CA THR A 428 20.65 14.39 -13.20
C THR A 428 19.25 14.96 -13.43
N HIS A 429 18.34 14.17 -13.99
CA HIS A 429 16.95 14.27 -13.56
C HIS A 429 16.83 13.34 -12.36
N LYS A 430 16.62 13.90 -11.17
CA LYS A 430 16.08 13.11 -10.05
C LYS A 430 14.74 12.58 -10.53
N ILE A 431 14.73 11.35 -11.04
CA ILE A 431 13.50 10.61 -11.25
C ILE A 431 12.97 10.34 -9.84
N PRO A 432 11.81 10.88 -9.44
CA PRO A 432 11.28 10.61 -8.11
C PRO A 432 11.08 9.10 -7.95
N GLU A 433 11.46 8.56 -6.79
CA GLU A 433 11.44 7.13 -6.42
C GLU A 433 10.05 6.47 -6.49
N THR A 434 9.03 7.23 -6.88
CA THR A 434 7.76 6.74 -7.41
C THR A 434 7.31 7.76 -8.46
N PRO A 435 7.03 7.39 -9.73
CA PRO A 435 6.25 8.28 -10.59
C PRO A 435 4.91 8.48 -9.88
N LYS A 436 4.65 9.69 -9.39
CA LYS A 436 3.31 10.02 -8.88
C LYS A 436 2.41 10.06 -10.11
N ILE A 437 1.70 8.95 -10.35
CA ILE A 437 0.77 8.82 -11.46
C ILE A 437 -0.42 9.74 -11.15
N HIS A 438 -0.33 11.00 -11.57
CA HIS A 438 -1.44 11.94 -11.51
C HIS A 438 -2.26 11.78 -12.79
N PRO A 439 -3.60 11.66 -12.69
CA PRO A 439 -4.42 11.53 -13.88
C PRO A 439 -4.40 12.85 -14.66
N ILE A 440 -4.17 12.75 -15.98
CA ILE A 440 -4.09 13.87 -16.90
C ILE A 440 -5.46 14.08 -17.54
N CYS A 441 -5.93 15.33 -17.61
CA CYS A 441 -7.23 15.66 -18.17
C CYS A 441 -7.31 15.26 -19.65
N PRO A 442 -8.33 14.48 -20.09
CA PRO A 442 -8.48 14.08 -21.49
C PRO A 442 -8.63 15.26 -22.47
N ALA A 443 -9.00 16.44 -21.98
CA ALA A 443 -9.10 17.67 -22.76
C ALA A 443 -7.82 18.51 -22.75
N SER A 444 -6.71 18.04 -22.15
CA SER A 444 -5.43 18.73 -22.19
C SER A 444 -4.74 18.53 -23.54
N SER A 445 -4.21 19.62 -24.11
CA SER A 445 -3.33 19.55 -25.29
C SER A 445 -1.98 18.90 -24.96
N GLU A 446 -1.37 18.21 -25.92
CA GLU A 446 -0.04 17.58 -25.79
C GLU A 446 1.04 18.58 -25.33
N ASP A 447 0.96 19.83 -25.78
CA ASP A 447 1.92 20.88 -25.41
C ASP A 447 1.75 21.42 -23.97
N LYS A 448 0.61 21.15 -23.32
CA LYS A 448 0.26 21.64 -21.96
C LYS A 448 -0.62 20.64 -21.20
N PRO A 449 -0.06 19.49 -20.76
CA PRO A 449 -0.78 18.56 -19.91
C PRO A 449 -1.12 19.24 -18.58
N HIS A 450 -2.35 19.04 -18.11
CA HIS A 450 -2.72 19.47 -16.77
C HIS A 450 -3.27 18.28 -15.98
N GLU A 451 -2.65 18.08 -14.83
CA GLU A 451 -3.00 17.06 -13.86
C GLU A 451 -4.27 17.46 -13.10
N TYR A 452 -5.12 16.48 -12.77
CA TYR A 452 -6.27 16.70 -11.89
C TYR A 452 -6.23 15.74 -10.68
N SER A 453 -6.85 16.15 -9.58
CA SER A 453 -6.94 15.39 -8.32
C SER A 453 -8.40 15.36 -7.91
N LEU A 454 -8.89 14.25 -7.34
CA LEU A 454 -10.30 14.17 -6.88
C LEU A 454 -10.63 15.29 -5.88
N LYS A 455 -9.65 15.76 -5.10
CA LYS A 455 -9.79 16.87 -4.14
C LYS A 455 -9.95 18.24 -4.81
N THR A 456 -9.54 18.38 -6.07
CA THR A 456 -9.62 19.64 -6.83
C THR A 456 -10.81 19.68 -7.79
N LEU A 457 -11.56 18.58 -7.93
CA LEU A 457 -12.78 18.53 -8.71
C LEU A 457 -13.93 19.26 -7.99
N ILE A 458 -14.74 19.96 -8.77
CA ILE A 458 -15.92 20.68 -8.29
C ILE A 458 -17.12 20.08 -9.02
N ALA A 459 -18.10 19.58 -8.26
CA ALA A 459 -19.37 19.13 -8.82
C ALA A 459 -20.11 20.32 -9.45
N ILE A 460 -20.48 20.19 -10.73
CA ILE A 460 -21.21 21.24 -11.45
C ILE A 460 -22.70 21.06 -11.20
N GLN A 461 -23.38 22.14 -10.79
CA GLN A 461 -24.81 22.16 -10.49
C GLN A 461 -25.53 23.08 -11.48
N PHE A 462 -26.31 22.48 -12.37
CA PHE A 462 -27.21 23.20 -13.27
C PHE A 462 -28.62 23.23 -12.68
N THR A 463 -29.31 24.35 -12.84
CA THR A 463 -30.76 24.42 -12.60
C THR A 463 -31.47 23.95 -13.87
N GLU A 464 -32.41 23.03 -13.71
CA GLU A 464 -33.20 22.46 -14.80
C GLU A 464 -34.66 22.91 -14.68
N GLU A 465 -35.20 23.47 -15.76
CA GLU A 465 -36.60 23.89 -15.85
C GLU A 465 -37.25 23.20 -17.05
N LYS A 466 -38.54 22.88 -16.95
CA LYS A 466 -39.30 22.29 -18.07
C LYS A 466 -39.66 23.37 -19.07
N ASP A 467 -39.26 23.19 -20.33
CA ASP A 467 -39.68 24.09 -21.40
C ASP A 467 -41.19 23.93 -21.63
N SER A 468 -41.92 25.03 -21.51
CA SER A 468 -43.35 25.14 -21.78
C SER A 468 -43.76 24.69 -23.20
N ARG A 469 -42.83 24.67 -24.16
CA ARG A 469 -43.12 24.35 -25.57
C ARG A 469 -42.79 22.92 -25.97
N THR A 470 -41.73 22.31 -25.42
CA THR A 470 -41.28 20.95 -25.80
C THR A 470 -41.47 19.93 -24.69
N GLY A 471 -41.75 20.35 -23.45
CA GLY A 471 -41.84 19.48 -22.29
C GLY A 471 -40.50 18.89 -21.83
N GLU A 472 -39.41 19.21 -22.51
CA GLU A 472 -38.06 18.74 -22.17
C GLU A 472 -37.45 19.58 -21.05
N GLN A 473 -36.55 18.95 -20.28
CA GLN A 473 -35.79 19.63 -19.24
C GLN A 473 -34.64 20.42 -19.86
N VAL A 474 -34.68 21.73 -19.72
CA VAL A 474 -33.67 22.65 -20.25
C VAL A 474 -32.89 23.23 -19.08
N ARG A 475 -31.56 23.24 -19.23
CA ARG A 475 -30.66 23.88 -18.26
C ARG A 475 -30.83 25.40 -18.34
N SER A 476 -31.29 26.03 -17.28
CA SER A 476 -31.56 27.47 -17.22
C SER A 476 -30.74 28.17 -16.15
N CYS A 477 -30.61 29.49 -16.27
CA CYS A 477 -29.92 30.29 -15.27
C CYS A 477 -30.82 30.53 -14.04
N PRO A 478 -30.35 30.26 -12.80
CA PRO A 478 -31.14 30.48 -11.59
C PRO A 478 -31.65 31.91 -11.38
N SER A 479 -30.94 32.90 -11.95
CA SER A 479 -31.26 34.32 -11.76
C SER A 479 -32.29 34.84 -12.75
N CYS A 480 -32.15 34.52 -14.04
CA CYS A 480 -33.02 35.07 -15.09
C CYS A 480 -33.94 34.05 -15.75
N ARG A 481 -33.86 32.77 -15.36
CA ARG A 481 -34.60 31.62 -15.92
C ARG A 481 -34.46 31.45 -17.44
N LYS A 482 -33.48 32.11 -18.06
CA LYS A 482 -33.17 31.91 -19.49
C LYS A 482 -32.35 30.64 -19.65
N ALA A 483 -32.69 29.87 -20.69
CA ALA A 483 -31.92 28.70 -21.10
C ALA A 483 -30.44 29.04 -21.34
N LEU A 484 -29.53 28.23 -20.80
CA LEU A 484 -28.10 28.40 -20.96
C LEU A 484 -27.67 27.90 -22.34
N SER A 485 -27.12 28.80 -23.15
CA SER A 485 -26.55 28.52 -24.46
C SER A 485 -25.14 29.10 -24.58
N ASN A 486 -24.38 28.65 -25.59
CA ASN A 486 -23.07 29.21 -25.93
C ASN A 486 -23.10 30.74 -26.17
N THR A 487 -24.25 31.29 -26.58
CA THR A 487 -24.47 32.72 -26.74
C THR A 487 -24.56 33.45 -25.39
N SER A 488 -25.26 32.85 -24.43
CA SER A 488 -25.48 33.44 -23.09
C SER A 488 -24.25 33.37 -22.16
N LYS A 489 -23.24 32.57 -22.54
CA LYS A 489 -21.99 32.27 -21.80
C LYS A 489 -22.26 31.87 -20.34
N ALA A 490 -22.11 30.59 -20.04
CA ALA A 490 -22.30 30.09 -18.68
C ALA A 490 -21.04 30.33 -17.81
N MET A 491 -21.25 30.78 -16.58
CA MET A 491 -20.20 31.05 -15.59
C MET A 491 -20.38 30.11 -14.40
N LEU A 492 -19.32 29.38 -14.04
CA LEU A 492 -19.25 28.49 -12.88
C LEU A 492 -18.66 29.22 -11.66
N ALA A 493 -19.35 29.16 -10.52
CA ALA A 493 -18.88 29.70 -9.25
C ALA A 493 -18.10 28.65 -8.43
N LYS A 494 -16.81 28.87 -8.18
CA LYS A 494 -15.95 28.01 -7.34
C LYS A 494 -15.88 28.56 -5.91
N PRO A 495 -16.10 27.74 -4.86
CA PRO A 495 -16.14 26.27 -4.86
C PRO A 495 -17.55 25.65 -4.95
N CYS A 496 -18.63 26.44 -4.90
CA CYS A 496 -19.99 25.92 -4.73
C CYS A 496 -20.58 25.17 -5.95
N GLY A 497 -20.01 25.31 -7.15
CA GLY A 497 -20.44 24.52 -8.32
C GLY A 497 -21.64 25.06 -9.11
N HIS A 498 -22.29 26.13 -8.64
CA HIS A 498 -23.45 26.73 -9.30
C HIS A 498 -23.09 27.40 -10.63
N VAL A 499 -23.95 27.20 -11.64
CA VAL A 499 -23.80 27.79 -12.98
C VAL A 499 -24.80 28.92 -13.21
N ILE A 500 -24.30 30.09 -13.64
CA ILE A 500 -25.07 31.33 -13.81
C ILE A 500 -24.75 31.96 -15.17
N CYS A 501 -25.71 32.64 -15.80
CA CYS A 501 -25.50 33.36 -17.06
C CYS A 501 -24.52 34.53 -16.88
N LYS A 502 -23.60 34.76 -17.83
CA LYS A 502 -22.65 35.89 -17.74
C LYS A 502 -23.32 37.25 -17.50
N PRO A 503 -24.40 37.64 -18.19
CA PRO A 503 -25.13 38.89 -17.90
C PRO A 503 -25.63 38.99 -16.45
N CYS A 504 -26.02 37.86 -15.87
CA CYS A 504 -26.51 37.77 -14.49
C CYS A 504 -25.35 37.93 -13.50
N VAL A 505 -24.20 37.30 -13.78
CA VAL A 505 -22.98 37.46 -13.00
C VAL A 505 -22.51 38.91 -13.00
N GLU A 506 -22.49 39.56 -14.17
CA GLU A 506 -22.08 40.97 -14.29
C GLU A 506 -23.02 41.93 -13.55
N LYS A 507 -24.32 41.59 -13.46
CA LYS A 507 -25.31 42.44 -12.80
C LYS A 507 -25.41 42.24 -11.28
N PHE A 508 -25.24 41.00 -10.80
CA PHE A 508 -25.52 40.64 -9.41
C PHE A 508 -24.29 40.25 -8.60
N MET A 509 -23.17 39.92 -9.24
CA MET A 509 -21.97 39.40 -8.58
C MET A 509 -20.73 40.30 -8.79
N THR A 510 -20.90 41.50 -9.34
CA THR A 510 -19.84 42.50 -9.44
C THR A 510 -19.82 43.39 -8.19
N PRO A 511 -18.65 43.64 -7.59
CA PRO A 511 -18.55 44.54 -6.45
C PRO A 511 -18.92 45.96 -6.90
N LYS A 512 -19.95 46.55 -6.28
CA LYS A 512 -20.28 47.97 -6.48
C LYS A 512 -19.25 48.84 -5.74
N PRO A 513 -18.95 50.05 -6.24
CA PRO A 513 -18.16 51.01 -5.47
C PRO A 513 -18.84 51.31 -4.12
N PRO A 514 -18.06 51.56 -3.05
CA PRO A 514 -18.61 51.86 -1.74
C PRO A 514 -19.51 53.11 -1.81
N ASP A 515 -20.71 53.00 -1.27
CA ASP A 515 -21.67 54.09 -1.17
C ASP A 515 -21.18 55.12 -0.14
N ALA A 516 -21.15 56.40 -0.51
CA ALA A 516 -20.57 57.48 0.31
C ALA A 516 -21.35 57.76 1.62
N HIS A 517 -22.50 57.11 1.82
CA HIS A 517 -23.41 57.37 2.95
C HIS A 517 -23.75 56.15 3.83
N GLY A 518 -22.99 55.05 3.75
CA GLY A 518 -23.22 53.87 4.60
C GLY A 518 -21.94 53.35 5.28
N PRO A 519 -21.70 53.62 6.58
CA PRO A 519 -20.46 53.24 7.25
C PRO A 519 -20.37 51.74 7.64
N SER A 520 -21.21 50.87 7.08
CA SER A 520 -21.27 49.45 7.48
C SER A 520 -21.49 48.44 6.35
N SER A 521 -21.37 48.79 5.07
CA SER A 521 -21.41 47.79 4.01
C SER A 521 -20.01 47.21 3.78
N GLU A 522 -19.86 45.90 4.03
CA GLU A 522 -18.64 45.14 3.75
C GLU A 522 -18.22 45.31 2.28
N ALA A 523 -17.33 46.25 2.01
CA ALA A 523 -16.86 46.55 0.69
C ALA A 523 -15.93 45.43 0.18
N GLY A 524 -16.35 44.74 -0.88
CA GLY A 524 -15.42 44.16 -1.87
C GLY A 524 -15.50 42.66 -2.14
N GLY A 525 -16.35 41.90 -1.47
CA GLY A 525 -16.46 40.45 -1.68
C GLY A 525 -17.41 40.06 -2.81
N VAL A 526 -16.97 39.18 -3.72
CA VAL A 526 -17.88 38.55 -4.70
C VAL A 526 -18.54 37.35 -4.02
N ARG A 527 -19.87 37.28 -3.99
CA ARG A 527 -20.62 36.16 -3.39
C ARG A 527 -21.46 35.43 -4.44
N CYS A 528 -21.67 34.12 -4.28
CA CYS A 528 -22.53 33.33 -5.16
C CYS A 528 -23.99 33.76 -5.03
N TYR A 529 -24.66 34.01 -6.16
CA TYR A 529 -26.09 34.39 -6.16
C TYR A 529 -27.03 33.32 -5.58
N VAL A 530 -26.66 32.03 -5.67
CA VAL A 530 -27.54 30.92 -5.29
C VAL A 530 -27.39 30.53 -3.81
N CYS A 531 -26.17 30.55 -3.29
CA CYS A 531 -25.85 30.01 -1.96
C CYS A 531 -25.02 30.97 -1.10
N GLU A 532 -24.84 32.21 -1.54
CA GLU A 532 -24.14 33.31 -0.84
C GLU A 532 -22.67 33.02 -0.47
N THR A 533 -22.12 31.89 -0.92
CA THR A 533 -20.74 31.47 -0.70
C THR A 533 -19.77 32.53 -1.23
N GLU A 534 -18.77 32.88 -0.44
CA GLU A 534 -17.75 33.84 -0.82
C GLU A 534 -16.83 33.30 -1.93
N LEU A 535 -16.71 34.05 -3.02
CA LEU A 535 -15.94 33.74 -4.23
C LEU A 535 -14.71 34.66 -4.38
N SER A 536 -14.56 35.67 -3.52
CA SER A 536 -13.36 36.52 -3.42
C SER A 536 -12.19 35.74 -2.83
N GLY A 537 -11.10 35.60 -3.58
CA GLY A 537 -9.85 35.09 -3.03
C GLY A 537 -9.24 36.13 -2.08
N ARG A 538 -8.84 35.73 -0.86
CA ARG A 538 -8.08 36.60 0.06
C ARG A 538 -6.84 37.13 -0.66
N SER A 539 -6.83 38.43 -1.01
CA SER A 539 -5.63 39.11 -1.49
C SER A 539 -4.61 39.11 -0.37
N ARG A 540 -3.51 38.37 -0.52
CA ARG A 540 -2.38 38.40 0.42
C ARG A 540 -1.73 39.78 0.31
N LYS A 541 -1.92 40.63 1.33
CA LYS A 541 -1.00 41.74 1.62
C LYS A 541 0.40 41.14 1.78
N LYS A 542 1.36 41.81 1.17
CA LYS A 542 2.77 41.42 1.09
C LYS A 542 3.45 41.81 2.42
N ASP A 543 3.14 41.09 3.49
CA ASP A 543 3.87 41.22 4.74
C ASP A 543 5.00 40.18 4.79
N ASN A 544 6.19 40.70 5.01
CA ASN A 544 7.46 40.04 4.91
C ASN A 544 7.75 39.32 6.22
N GLU A 545 7.35 38.05 6.35
CA GLU A 545 7.75 37.25 7.51
C GLU A 545 8.02 35.79 7.12
N LYS A 546 9.27 35.37 7.33
CA LYS A 546 9.76 34.01 7.09
C LYS A 546 9.25 33.09 8.21
N GLY A 547 8.09 32.47 8.01
CA GLY A 547 7.60 31.34 8.82
C GLY A 547 7.30 30.14 7.93
N LYS A 548 7.96 29.00 8.20
CA LYS A 548 7.77 27.72 7.50
C LYS A 548 6.43 27.08 7.92
N ASP A 549 5.36 27.38 7.19
CA ASP A 549 4.16 26.53 7.17
C ASP A 549 4.06 25.84 5.81
N LYS A 550 4.42 24.55 5.79
CA LYS A 550 4.34 23.67 4.62
C LYS A 550 3.29 22.57 4.82
N GLU A 551 2.12 22.93 5.34
CA GLU A 551 0.91 22.11 5.22
C GLU A 551 -0.24 22.99 4.71
N GLY A 552 -0.90 22.57 3.63
CA GLY A 552 -2.15 23.23 3.16
C GLY A 552 -2.18 23.77 1.74
N ARG A 553 -1.39 23.22 0.79
CA ARG A 553 -1.41 23.66 -0.62
C ARG A 553 -2.14 22.68 -1.54
N GLU A 554 -3.43 22.44 -1.30
CA GLU A 554 -4.31 21.71 -2.25
C GLU A 554 -5.80 22.10 -2.11
N LYS A 555 -6.12 23.39 -1.97
CA LYS A 555 -7.52 23.89 -1.98
C LYS A 555 -7.79 24.67 -3.28
N THR A 556 -8.92 24.41 -3.93
CA THR A 556 -9.36 25.07 -5.18
C THR A 556 -9.51 26.58 -4.96
N LYS A 557 -8.89 27.39 -5.83
CA LYS A 557 -8.97 28.86 -5.74
C LYS A 557 -10.42 29.33 -5.98
N PRO A 558 -11.03 30.08 -5.04
CA PRO A 558 -12.35 30.67 -5.23
C PRO A 558 -12.36 31.63 -6.42
N GLY A 559 -13.49 31.69 -7.13
CA GLY A 559 -13.65 32.60 -8.26
C GLY A 559 -14.69 32.15 -9.27
N LEU A 560 -14.82 32.95 -10.33
CA LEU A 560 -15.75 32.71 -11.43
C LEU A 560 -14.99 32.22 -12.66
N VAL A 561 -15.46 31.14 -13.27
CA VAL A 561 -14.86 30.54 -14.46
C VAL A 561 -15.90 30.41 -15.57
N GLU A 562 -15.62 30.97 -16.74
CA GLU A 562 -16.46 30.79 -17.93
C GLU A 562 -16.35 29.33 -18.40
N ILE A 563 -17.48 28.64 -18.48
CA ILE A 563 -17.57 27.29 -19.06
C ILE A 563 -18.13 27.40 -20.48
N LYS A 564 -17.55 26.63 -21.40
CA LYS A 564 -17.96 26.58 -22.80
C LYS A 564 -18.40 25.16 -23.11
N SER A 565 -19.52 25.00 -23.81
CA SER A 565 -19.84 23.71 -24.42
C SER A 565 -19.16 23.65 -25.77
N GLU A 566 -18.21 22.74 -25.92
CA GLU A 566 -17.70 22.38 -27.25
C GLU A 566 -18.86 21.75 -28.04
N GLY A 567 -19.27 22.44 -29.10
CA GLY A 567 -20.18 21.86 -30.07
C GLY A 567 -19.42 20.82 -30.90
N THR A 568 -20.11 19.79 -31.37
CA THR A 568 -19.62 18.84 -32.36
C THR A 568 -19.46 19.55 -33.72
N GLY A 569 -18.45 20.41 -33.83
CA GLY A 569 -18.24 21.31 -34.96
C GLY A 569 -17.22 20.75 -35.96
N PHE A 570 -17.69 19.94 -36.90
CA PHE A 570 -16.94 19.48 -38.06
C PHE A 570 -16.75 20.56 -39.15
N ALA A 571 -16.72 21.84 -38.77
CA ALA A 571 -16.69 22.95 -39.72
C ALA A 571 -15.72 24.03 -39.25
N GLY A 572 -14.53 24.05 -39.85
CA GLY A 572 -13.61 25.19 -39.76
C GLY A 572 -12.21 24.85 -39.26
N GLY A 573 -11.47 23.99 -39.96
CA GLY A 573 -10.00 24.08 -40.12
C GLY A 573 -9.11 24.22 -38.88
N GLY A 574 -9.54 23.80 -37.69
CA GLY A 574 -8.75 23.84 -36.47
C GLY A 574 -8.29 22.44 -36.06
N LYS A 575 -6.99 22.28 -35.77
CA LYS A 575 -6.39 21.07 -35.21
C LYS A 575 -6.97 20.77 -33.81
N ASN A 576 -8.17 20.21 -33.74
CA ASN A 576 -8.78 19.74 -32.49
C ASN A 576 -9.52 18.42 -32.77
N LEU A 577 -8.79 17.43 -33.29
CA LEU A 577 -9.20 16.05 -33.20
C LEU A 577 -8.59 15.48 -31.92
N VAL A 578 -9.39 15.23 -30.88
CA VAL A 578 -8.94 14.41 -29.75
C VAL A 578 -8.97 12.96 -30.21
N GLU A 579 -7.90 12.55 -30.87
CA GLU A 579 -7.66 11.16 -31.17
C GLU A 579 -7.30 10.47 -29.85
N LYS A 580 -8.14 9.52 -29.41
CA LYS A 580 -7.85 8.70 -28.23
C LYS A 580 -6.76 7.69 -28.59
N LYS A 581 -5.52 8.18 -28.70
CA LYS A 581 -4.34 7.31 -28.70
C LYS A 581 -4.30 6.62 -27.34
N GLY A 582 -3.97 5.33 -27.37
CA GLY A 582 -4.25 4.36 -26.31
C GLY A 582 -4.13 4.89 -24.88
N ILE A 583 -5.05 4.45 -24.03
CA ILE A 583 -5.02 4.68 -22.59
C ILE A 583 -3.80 3.95 -22.03
N ALA A 584 -2.65 4.59 -22.17
CA ALA A 584 -1.40 4.26 -21.55
C ALA A 584 -0.84 5.60 -21.10
N PHE A 585 -0.81 5.76 -19.79
CA PHE A 585 -0.14 6.85 -19.09
C PHE A 585 1.21 7.11 -19.77
N GLN A 586 1.39 8.32 -20.30
CA GLN A 586 2.69 8.76 -20.79
C GLN A 586 3.60 9.01 -19.57
N CYS A 587 4.83 8.50 -19.66
CA CYS A 587 5.87 8.53 -18.64
C CYS A 587 6.34 9.95 -18.31
#